data_AF-A0A6V7RV53-F1
#
_entry.id   AF-A0A6V7RV53-F1
#
_cell.length_a   1.000
_cell.length_b   1.000
_cell.length_c   1.000
_cell.angle_alpha   90.00
_cell.angle_beta   90.00
_cell.angle_gamma   90.00
#
_symmetry.space_group_name_H-M   'P 1'
#
loop_
_entity.id
_entity.type
_entity.pdbx_description
1 polymer ?
#
loop_
_entity_poly.entity_id
_entity_poly.type
_entity_poly.pdbx_seq_one_letter_code
_entity_poly.pdbx_strand_id
1 'polypeptide(L)'
;MASPNINDHNSKNKDSYKNALIENANLFKTDIDSEDDITNGQLEKKILNIGGYLIENTDWYTEFNYLEAIDEHNSTYQKCIFGKTLGYMLLNIYFSSQ
;
A
#
# COMPACT_ATOMS: atom_id res chain seq x y z
N MET A 1 -4.99 0.86 -5.15
CA MET A 1 -4.43 2.10 -4.59
C MET A 1 -2.99 2.24 -5.02
N ALA A 2 -2.49 3.47 -5.13
CA ALA A 2 -1.11 3.77 -5.51
C ALA A 2 -0.71 5.10 -4.86
N SER A 3 0.56 5.23 -4.49
CA SER A 3 1.06 6.47 -3.86
C SER A 3 1.17 7.57 -4.91
N PRO A 4 0.64 8.78 -4.63
CA PRO A 4 0.86 9.95 -5.45
C PRO A 4 2.20 10.63 -5.15
N ASN A 5 2.49 11.71 -5.88
CA ASN A 5 3.65 12.56 -5.61
C ASN A 5 3.33 13.55 -4.47
N ILE A 6 3.80 13.23 -3.27
CA ILE A 6 3.54 14.00 -2.05
C ILE A 6 4.79 14.80 -1.66
N ASN A 7 4.64 16.11 -1.51
CA ASN A 7 5.60 16.94 -0.80
C ASN A 7 5.27 16.87 0.69
N ASP A 8 6.11 16.16 1.44
CA ASP A 8 5.97 15.94 2.88
C ASP A 8 6.91 16.85 3.70
N HIS A 9 7.56 17.80 3.05
CA HIS A 9 8.55 18.71 3.65
C HIS A 9 9.67 18.01 4.44
N ASN A 10 9.98 16.75 4.11
CA ASN A 10 11.02 16.01 4.80
C ASN A 10 12.40 16.68 4.58
N SER A 11 13.00 17.14 5.67
CA SER A 11 14.27 17.88 5.66
C SER A 11 15.46 17.02 5.23
N LYS A 12 15.41 15.70 5.45
CA LYS A 12 16.48 14.75 5.11
C LYS A 12 16.26 14.10 3.74
N ASN A 13 15.03 13.75 3.39
CA ASN A 13 14.68 13.17 2.10
C ASN A 13 13.92 14.18 1.25
N LYS A 14 14.66 14.99 0.49
CA LYS A 14 14.12 16.05 -0.38
C LYS A 14 13.73 15.57 -1.77
N ASP A 15 13.99 14.30 -2.09
CA ASP A 15 13.71 13.77 -3.41
C ASP A 15 12.19 13.60 -3.57
N SER A 16 11.64 14.21 -4.62
CA SER A 16 10.26 13.96 -5.02
C SER A 16 10.16 12.53 -5.52
N TYR A 17 9.59 11.63 -4.72
CA TYR A 17 9.41 10.26 -5.15
C TYR A 17 8.37 10.15 -6.26
N LYS A 18 8.61 9.25 -7.22
CA LYS A 18 7.70 8.92 -8.31
C LYS A 18 7.38 7.44 -8.29
N ASN A 19 6.11 7.11 -8.40
CA ASN A 19 5.62 5.76 -8.61
C ASN A 19 6.24 5.16 -9.88
N ALA A 20 6.88 4.00 -9.74
CA ALA A 20 7.57 3.33 -10.83
C ALA A 20 6.65 2.50 -11.74
N LEU A 21 5.46 2.12 -11.25
CA LEU A 21 4.54 1.22 -11.96
C LEU A 21 3.35 1.94 -12.60
N ILE A 22 2.79 2.94 -11.91
CA ILE A 22 1.63 3.70 -12.38
C ILE A 22 2.06 5.14 -12.65
N GLU A 23 2.46 5.43 -13.89
CA GLU A 23 2.93 6.76 -14.30
C GLU A 23 1.88 7.85 -14.02
N ASN A 24 0.60 7.55 -14.27
CA ASN A 24 -0.50 8.48 -14.03
C ASN A 24 -0.66 8.86 -12.54
N ALA A 25 -0.20 8.05 -11.60
CA ALA A 25 -0.22 8.40 -10.17
C ALA A 25 0.70 9.61 -9.88
N ASN A 26 1.75 9.81 -10.69
CA ASN A 26 2.69 10.92 -10.56
C ASN A 26 2.11 12.28 -11.01
N LEU A 27 0.97 12.27 -11.70
CA LEU A 27 0.25 13.49 -12.10
C LEU A 27 -0.44 14.15 -10.91
N PHE A 28 -0.84 13.36 -9.92
CA PHE A 28 -1.40 13.89 -8.69
C PHE A 28 -0.28 14.37 -7.78
N LYS A 29 -0.25 15.68 -7.54
CA LYS A 29 0.70 16.34 -6.66
C LYS A 29 -0.07 16.99 -5.52
N THR A 30 0.37 16.74 -4.30
CA THR A 30 -0.20 17.41 -3.13
C THR A 30 0.92 17.83 -2.20
N ASP A 31 0.71 18.99 -1.58
CA ASP A 31 1.52 19.47 -0.48
C ASP A 31 0.81 19.13 0.83
N ILE A 32 1.53 18.70 1.85
CA ILE A 32 0.95 18.34 3.15
C ILE A 32 1.74 18.96 4.29
N ASP A 33 1.02 19.44 5.31
CA ASP A 33 1.61 19.81 6.58
C ASP A 33 1.91 18.54 7.39
N SER A 34 3.16 18.09 7.29
CA SER A 34 3.64 16.87 7.96
C SER A 34 3.93 17.10 9.45
N GLU A 35 3.81 16.03 10.23
CA GLU A 35 4.25 16.01 11.63
C GLU A 35 5.78 16.21 11.76
N ASP A 36 6.22 16.59 12.95
CA ASP A 36 7.61 16.95 13.23
C ASP A 36 8.58 15.79 12.95
N ASP A 37 8.19 14.55 13.20
CA ASP A 37 9.03 13.37 12.96
C ASP A 37 9.24 13.09 11.46
N ILE A 38 8.22 13.31 10.63
CA ILE A 38 8.29 13.24 9.16
C ILE A 38 9.13 14.42 8.63
N THR A 39 8.82 15.64 9.06
CA THR A 39 9.52 16.87 8.64
C THR A 39 11.00 16.82 9.03
N ASN A 40 11.34 16.29 10.21
CA ASN A 40 12.72 16.12 10.65
C ASN A 40 13.40 14.84 10.11
N GLY A 41 12.73 14.08 9.24
CA GLY A 41 13.26 12.85 8.64
C GLY A 41 13.66 11.80 9.67
N GLN A 42 12.88 11.66 10.75
CA GLN A 42 13.04 10.60 11.74
C GLN A 42 12.38 9.30 11.29
N LEU A 43 11.34 9.40 10.45
CA LEU A 43 10.69 8.26 9.81
C LEU A 43 11.28 7.96 8.43
N GLU A 44 11.39 6.68 8.12
CA GLU A 44 11.79 6.20 6.81
C GLU A 44 10.61 6.27 5.83
N LYS A 45 10.81 6.93 4.70
CA LYS A 45 9.79 7.07 3.64
C LYS A 45 9.67 5.74 2.89
N LYS A 46 8.51 5.10 2.97
CA LYS A 46 8.13 3.93 2.16
C LYS A 46 7.14 4.35 1.09
N ILE A 47 7.28 3.84 -0.12
CA ILE A 47 6.33 4.13 -1.19
C ILE A 47 5.60 2.88 -1.65
N LEU A 48 4.28 2.94 -1.60
CA LEU A 48 3.39 1.95 -2.17
C LEU A 48 3.19 2.24 -3.66
N ASN A 49 3.83 1.50 -4.54
CA ASN A 49 3.61 1.63 -5.98
C ASN A 49 2.19 1.19 -6.35
N ILE A 50 1.78 0.00 -5.90
CA ILE A 50 0.43 -0.53 -6.08
C ILE A 50 0.06 -1.30 -4.81
N GLY A 51 -1.16 -1.15 -4.33
CA GLY A 51 -1.72 -1.96 -3.24
C GLY A 51 -3.21 -2.16 -3.41
N GLY A 52 -3.71 -3.36 -3.18
CA GLY A 52 -5.14 -3.64 -3.27
C GLY A 52 -5.48 -5.11 -3.08
N TYR A 53 -6.79 -5.38 -3.14
CA TYR A 53 -7.33 -6.74 -3.08
C TYR A 53 -7.91 -7.12 -4.44
N LEU A 54 -7.58 -8.30 -4.91
CA LEU A 54 -8.36 -9.02 -5.91
C LEU A 54 -9.38 -9.87 -5.16
N ILE A 55 -10.65 -9.51 -5.30
CA ILE A 55 -11.77 -10.20 -4.67
C ILE A 55 -12.48 -10.99 -5.76
N GLU A 56 -12.54 -12.31 -5.58
CA GLU A 56 -13.21 -13.21 -6.51
C GLU A 56 -14.36 -13.89 -5.78
N ASN A 57 -15.59 -13.68 -6.25
CA ASN A 57 -16.76 -14.36 -5.73
C ASN A 57 -17.06 -15.58 -6.60
N THR A 58 -17.28 -16.71 -5.94
CA THR A 58 -17.87 -17.91 -6.56
C THR A 58 -19.17 -18.24 -5.84
N ASP A 59 -19.89 -19.26 -6.31
CA ASP A 59 -21.17 -19.66 -5.73
C ASP A 59 -21.10 -20.11 -4.26
N TRP A 60 -19.94 -20.58 -3.79
CA TRP A 60 -19.79 -21.20 -2.46
C TRP A 60 -18.80 -20.48 -1.51
N TYR A 61 -18.03 -19.51 -2.02
CA TYR A 61 -17.05 -18.77 -1.23
C TYR A 61 -16.55 -17.52 -1.95
N THR A 62 -16.00 -16.60 -1.16
CA THR A 62 -15.27 -15.42 -1.64
C THR A 62 -13.78 -15.60 -1.37
N GLU A 63 -12.96 -15.46 -2.40
CA GLU A 63 -11.51 -15.37 -2.28
C GLU A 63 -11.07 -13.91 -2.15
N PHE A 64 -10.15 -13.67 -1.22
CA PHE A 64 -9.47 -12.39 -1.07
C PHE A 64 -7.97 -12.60 -1.28
N ASN A 65 -7.44 -12.01 -2.34
CA ASN A 65 -6.02 -12.03 -2.65
C ASN A 65 -5.48 -10.61 -2.47
N TYR A 66 -4.60 -10.42 -1.49
CA TYR A 66 -3.93 -9.14 -1.29
C TYR A 66 -2.68 -9.05 -2.15
N LEU A 67 -2.49 -7.93 -2.83
CA LEU A 67 -1.32 -7.62 -3.63
C LEU A 67 -0.81 -6.22 -3.27
N GLU A 68 0.47 -6.14 -2.91
CA GLU A 68 1.18 -4.89 -2.75
C GLU A 68 2.56 -4.94 -3.41
N ALA A 69 2.99 -3.81 -3.95
CA ALA A 69 4.31 -3.55 -4.48
C ALA A 69 4.84 -2.29 -3.80
N ILE A 70 5.84 -2.46 -2.94
CA ILE A 70 6.44 -1.38 -2.14
C ILE A 70 7.88 -1.19 -2.59
N ASP A 71 8.32 0.06 -2.63
CA ASP A 71 9.71 0.45 -2.78
C ASP A 71 10.29 0.83 -1.41
N GLU A 72 11.34 0.11 -1.00
CA GLU A 72 12.07 0.37 0.24
C GLU A 72 13.37 1.06 -0.13
N HIS A 73 13.56 2.30 0.33
CA HIS A 73 14.62 3.23 -0.08
C HIS A 73 16.08 2.76 0.19
N ASN A 74 16.29 1.51 0.60
CA ASN A 74 17.61 0.95 0.91
C ASN A 74 17.89 -0.42 0.25
N SER A 75 17.02 -0.88 -0.67
CA SER A 75 17.30 -2.13 -1.37
C SER A 75 16.61 -2.14 -2.73
N THR A 76 17.31 -2.58 -3.77
CA THR A 76 16.83 -2.75 -5.15
C THR A 76 15.72 -3.80 -5.30
N TYR A 77 15.02 -4.14 -4.21
CA TYR A 77 14.05 -5.21 -4.11
C TYR A 77 12.64 -4.62 -4.10
N GLN A 78 11.93 -4.80 -5.21
CA GLN A 78 10.47 -4.73 -5.21
C GLN A 78 9.96 -6.00 -4.52
N LYS A 79 9.43 -5.85 -3.31
CA LYS A 79 8.80 -6.97 -2.59
C LYS A 79 7.32 -7.00 -2.94
N CYS A 80 6.93 -7.93 -3.81
CA CYS A 80 5.53 -8.27 -4.00
C CYS A 80 5.11 -9.29 -2.94
N ILE A 81 4.19 -8.90 -2.05
CA ILE A 81 3.61 -9.80 -1.06
C ILE A 81 2.26 -10.28 -1.61
N PHE A 82 2.10 -11.60 -1.67
CA PHE A 82 0.85 -12.23 -2.07
C PHE A 82 0.29 -13.03 -0.89
N GLY A 83 -0.81 -12.54 -0.31
CA GLY A 83 -1.50 -13.20 0.79
C GLY A 83 -2.84 -13.76 0.33
N LYS A 84 -3.05 -15.08 0.50
CA LYS A 84 -4.37 -15.72 0.31
C LYS A 84 -5.06 -15.87 1.65
N THR A 85 -6.27 -15.32 1.80
CA THR A 85 -7.13 -15.62 2.96
C THR A 85 -8.30 -16.48 2.48
N LEU A 86 -8.25 -17.77 2.80
CA LEU A 86 -9.34 -18.72 2.54
C LEU A 86 -10.34 -18.68 3.71
N GLY A 87 -11.52 -18.11 3.50
CA GLY A 87 -12.76 -18.56 4.15
C GLY A 87 -12.90 -18.53 5.69
N TYR A 88 -12.04 -17.90 6.48
CA TYR A 88 -12.23 -17.84 7.95
C TYR A 88 -13.49 -17.07 8.40
N MET A 89 -14.18 -16.35 7.51
CA MET A 89 -15.50 -15.77 7.81
C MET A 89 -16.66 -16.78 7.68
N LEU A 90 -16.56 -17.79 6.81
CA LEU A 90 -17.65 -18.78 6.65
C LEU A 90 -17.80 -19.68 7.88
N LEU A 91 -16.71 -20.02 8.55
CA LEU A 91 -16.75 -20.79 9.80
C LEU A 91 -17.43 -19.97 10.93
N ASN A 92 -17.12 -18.67 11.03
CA ASN A 92 -17.66 -17.82 12.11
C ASN A 92 -19.16 -17.49 11.94
N ILE A 93 -19.68 -17.43 10.71
CA ILE A 93 -21.13 -17.31 10.48
C ILE A 93 -21.83 -18.63 10.82
N TYR A 94 -21.26 -19.79 10.45
CA TYR A 94 -21.87 -21.10 10.70
C TYR A 94 -21.91 -21.48 12.19
N PHE A 95 -20.93 -21.04 12.99
CA PHE A 95 -20.92 -21.24 14.44
C PHE A 95 -21.70 -20.19 15.24
N SER A 96 -22.05 -19.04 14.66
CA SER A 96 -22.88 -18.01 15.32
C SER A 96 -24.38 -18.19 15.05
N SER A 97 -24.76 -19.15 14.20
CA SER A 97 -26.14 -19.47 13.84
C SER A 97 -26.64 -20.82 14.39
N GLN A 98 -25.95 -21.42 15.37
CA GLN A 98 -26.42 -22.55 16.20
C GLN A 98 -26.43 -22.13 17.66
#